data_AF-A0A4P6JLD4-F1
#
_entry.id   AF-A0A4P6JLD4-F1
#
_cell.length_a   1.000
_cell.length_b   1.000
_cell.length_c   1.000
_cell.angle_alpha   90.00
_cell.angle_beta   90.00
_cell.angle_gamma   90.00
#
_symmetry.space_group_name_H-M   'P 1'
#
loop_
_entity.id
_entity.type
_entity.pdbx_description
1 polymer ?
#
loop_
_entity_poly.entity_id
_entity_poly.type
_entity_poly.pdbx_seq_one_letter_code
_entity_poly.pdbx_strand_id
1 'polypeptide(L)'
;MEARMDYAKAAPGAMKAMNGLEKYLANCGLDAALLDLVRLRASQINGCAYCVDMHSLDLRAGGESEQRIYALPVWRETPFFSERERAALLWTEKLTLISIDHVPSEVFEEVRRHFSEEELANLTLAIATINAWNRFGISFRDVPGQYTPSKR
;
A
#
# COMPACT_ATOMS: atom_id res chain seq x y z
N MET A 1 1.45 -2.85 23.92
CA MET A 1 0.21 -2.67 23.14
C MET A 1 -0.41 -4.05 22.99
N GLU A 2 -1.74 -4.17 23.03
CA GLU A 2 -2.43 -5.45 22.89
C GLU A 2 -3.52 -5.34 21.81
N ALA A 3 -3.68 -6.42 21.03
CA ALA A 3 -4.75 -6.54 20.04
C ALA A 3 -6.11 -6.61 20.72
N ARG A 4 -7.13 -5.98 20.12
CA ARG A 4 -8.51 -5.98 20.61
C ARG A 4 -9.23 -7.30 20.33
N MET A 5 -8.89 -7.95 19.21
CA MET A 5 -9.56 -9.16 18.75
C MET A 5 -8.69 -9.92 17.74
N ASP A 6 -8.70 -11.24 17.83
CA ASP A 6 -8.19 -12.11 16.76
C ASP A 6 -9.27 -12.27 15.67
N TYR A 7 -9.30 -11.31 14.73
CA TYR A 7 -10.26 -11.31 13.63
C TYR A 7 -10.01 -12.45 12.63
N ALA A 8 -8.78 -12.95 12.55
CA ALA A 8 -8.46 -14.07 11.68
C ALA A 8 -9.11 -15.37 12.16
N LYS A 9 -9.11 -15.60 13.47
CA LYS A 9 -9.84 -16.70 14.09
C LYS A 9 -11.35 -16.48 14.09
N ALA A 10 -11.81 -15.25 14.33
CA ALA A 10 -13.24 -14.94 14.37
C ALA A 10 -13.91 -15.05 12.99
N ALA A 11 -13.21 -14.68 11.91
CA ALA A 11 -13.74 -14.66 10.55
C ALA A 11 -12.72 -15.20 9.52
N PRO A 12 -12.40 -16.51 9.53
CA PRO A 12 -11.41 -17.09 8.64
C PRO A 12 -11.76 -16.95 7.15
N GLY A 13 -13.06 -16.89 6.81
CA GLY A 13 -13.53 -16.63 5.45
C GLY A 13 -13.16 -15.23 4.95
N ALA A 14 -13.19 -14.22 5.82
CA ALA A 14 -12.77 -12.86 5.47
C ALA A 14 -11.26 -12.81 5.19
N MET A 15 -10.45 -13.46 6.02
CA MET A 15 -9.00 -13.57 5.78
C MET A 15 -8.68 -14.32 4.50
N LYS A 16 -9.42 -15.39 4.20
CA LYS A 16 -9.25 -16.11 2.94
C LYS A 16 -9.52 -15.21 1.73
N ALA A 17 -10.53 -14.35 1.79
CA ALA A 17 -10.84 -13.40 0.73
C ALA A 17 -9.75 -12.32 0.59
N MET A 18 -9.34 -11.70 1.70
CA MET A 18 -8.26 -10.70 1.71
C MET A 18 -6.94 -11.28 1.16
N ASN A 19 -6.56 -12.47 1.59
CA ASN A 19 -5.39 -13.16 1.07
C ASN A 19 -5.53 -13.57 -0.41
N GLY A 20 -6.75 -13.73 -0.90
CA GLY A 20 -7.03 -13.95 -2.32
C GLY A 20 -6.66 -12.74 -3.17
N LEU A 21 -6.94 -11.52 -2.68
CA LEU A 21 -6.53 -10.27 -3.33
C LEU A 21 -5.00 -10.18 -3.39
N GLU A 22 -4.31 -10.46 -2.29
CA GLU A 22 -2.83 -10.44 -2.26
C GLU A 22 -2.21 -11.46 -3.22
N LYS A 23 -2.78 -12.67 -3.31
CA LYS A 23 -2.32 -13.70 -4.26
C LYS A 23 -2.46 -13.26 -5.71
N TYR A 24 -3.56 -12.59 -6.05
CA TYR A 24 -3.72 -12.02 -7.39
C TYR A 24 -2.69 -10.93 -7.64
N LEU A 25 -2.56 -9.97 -6.72
CA LEU A 25 -1.62 -8.85 -6.83
C LEU A 25 -0.16 -9.30 -6.94
N ALA A 26 0.23 -10.38 -6.25
CA ALA A 26 1.56 -10.96 -6.37
C ALA A 26 1.91 -11.47 -7.79
N ASN A 27 0.90 -11.68 -8.65
CA ASN A 27 1.06 -12.19 -10.00
C ASN A 27 0.47 -11.26 -11.08
N CYS A 28 0.11 -10.02 -10.72
CA CYS A 28 -0.62 -9.09 -11.60
C CYS A 28 0.28 -8.31 -12.58
N GLY A 29 1.58 -8.60 -12.62
CA GLY A 29 2.54 -7.97 -13.53
C GLY A 29 3.11 -6.62 -13.07
N LEU A 30 2.59 -6.03 -11.99
CA LEU A 30 3.18 -4.84 -11.36
C LEU A 30 4.46 -5.19 -10.60
N ASP A 31 5.43 -4.28 -10.64
CA ASP A 31 6.67 -4.40 -9.89
C ASP A 31 6.41 -4.49 -8.37
N ALA A 32 7.10 -5.42 -7.70
CA ALA A 32 6.89 -5.68 -6.28
C ALA A 32 7.30 -4.49 -5.39
N ALA A 33 8.37 -3.77 -5.74
CA ALA A 33 8.78 -2.59 -4.98
C ALA A 33 7.76 -1.46 -5.15
N LEU A 34 7.19 -1.27 -6.35
CA LEU A 34 6.10 -0.32 -6.57
C LEU A 34 4.88 -0.65 -5.70
N LEU A 35 4.48 -1.92 -5.63
CA LEU A 35 3.38 -2.37 -4.77
C LEU A 35 3.64 -2.07 -3.29
N ASP A 36 4.86 -2.25 -2.81
CA ASP A 36 5.18 -1.97 -1.41
C ASP A 36 5.29 -0.47 -1.10
N LEU A 37 5.75 0.36 -2.05
CA LEU A 37 5.72 1.82 -1.91
C LEU A 37 4.29 2.33 -1.73
N VAL A 38 3.34 1.86 -2.55
CA VAL A 38 1.94 2.29 -2.44
C VAL A 38 1.30 1.77 -1.15
N ARG A 39 1.64 0.55 -0.73
CA ARG A 39 1.17 -0.01 0.54
C ARG A 39 1.67 0.80 1.74
N LEU A 40 2.97 1.13 1.76
CA LEU A 40 3.55 1.94 2.83
C LEU A 40 2.94 3.34 2.84
N ARG A 41 2.82 4.00 1.68
CA ARG A 41 2.28 5.36 1.60
C ARG A 41 0.82 5.44 2.05
N ALA A 42 -0.04 4.53 1.60
CA ALA A 42 -1.42 4.47 2.05
C ALA A 42 -1.51 4.23 3.57
N SER A 43 -0.66 3.34 4.10
CA SER A 43 -0.61 3.03 5.53
C SER A 43 -0.16 4.21 6.38
N GLN A 44 0.78 5.02 5.89
CA GLN A 44 1.20 6.27 6.55
C GLN A 44 0.06 7.29 6.63
N ILE A 45 -0.73 7.43 5.57
CA ILE A 45 -1.88 8.35 5.53
C ILE A 45 -2.98 7.88 6.49
N ASN A 46 -3.30 6.59 6.47
CA ASN A 46 -4.33 6.01 7.33
C ASN A 46 -3.90 5.88 8.81
N GLY A 47 -2.60 5.94 9.11
CA GLY A 47 -2.08 5.75 10.46
C GLY A 47 -2.09 4.29 10.95
N CYS A 48 -1.99 3.31 10.05
CA CYS A 48 -1.87 1.89 10.43
C CYS A 48 -0.42 1.57 10.85
N ALA A 49 -0.09 1.69 12.14
CA ALA A 49 1.27 1.43 12.63
C ALA A 49 1.79 0.01 12.32
N TYR A 50 0.93 -1.01 12.42
CA TYR A 50 1.27 -2.39 12.03
C TYR A 50 1.66 -2.50 10.55
N CYS A 51 0.86 -1.90 9.68
CA CYS A 51 1.08 -1.95 8.24
C CYS A 51 2.31 -1.13 7.82
N VAL A 52 2.56 0.00 8.50
CA VAL A 52 3.77 0.81 8.30
C VAL A 52 5.02 0.03 8.67
N ASP A 53 5.02 -0.67 9.82
CA ASP A 53 6.13 -1.53 10.25
C ASP A 53 6.39 -2.65 9.22
N MET A 54 5.35 -3.42 8.89
CA MET A 54 5.42 -4.52 7.93
C MET A 54 5.98 -4.08 6.57
N HIS A 55 5.38 -3.07 5.95
CA HIS A 55 5.76 -2.69 4.59
C HIS A 55 7.09 -1.92 4.53
N SER A 56 7.51 -1.28 5.61
CA SER A 56 8.88 -0.73 5.71
C SER A 56 9.92 -1.86 5.75
N LEU A 57 9.62 -2.94 6.48
CA LEU A 57 10.49 -4.12 6.54
C LEU A 57 10.52 -4.89 5.22
N ASP A 58 9.39 -5.00 4.52
CA ASP A 58 9.31 -5.60 3.18
C ASP A 58 10.13 -4.82 2.15
N LEU A 59 9.98 -3.49 2.12
CA LEU A 59 10.77 -2.63 1.23
C LEU A 59 12.28 -2.80 1.49
N ARG A 60 12.69 -2.74 2.76
CA ARG A 60 14.09 -2.96 3.16
C ARG A 60 14.59 -4.34 2.74
N ALA A 61 13.81 -5.39 2.96
CA ALA A 61 14.16 -6.74 2.54
C ALA A 61 14.24 -6.90 1.01
N GLY A 62 13.44 -6.13 0.27
CA GLY A 62 13.48 -6.01 -1.19
C GLY A 62 14.61 -5.14 -1.74
N GLY A 63 15.48 -4.59 -0.88
CA GLY A 63 16.63 -3.78 -1.30
C GLY A 63 16.33 -2.30 -1.48
N GLU A 64 15.16 -1.82 -1.05
CA GLU A 64 14.85 -0.38 -1.05
C GLU A 64 15.78 0.37 -0.09
N SER A 65 16.17 1.59 -0.46
CA SER A 65 17.05 2.41 0.36
C SER A 65 16.31 3.05 1.53
N GLU A 66 16.98 3.19 2.68
CA GLU A 66 16.44 3.95 3.82
C GLU A 66 16.08 5.38 3.43
N GLN A 67 16.87 6.00 2.54
CA GLN A 67 16.59 7.35 2.03
C GLN A 67 15.21 7.42 1.38
N ARG A 68 14.86 6.47 0.51
CA ARG A 68 13.56 6.44 -0.16
C ARG A 68 12.42 6.08 0.79
N ILE A 69 12.63 5.13 1.71
CA ILE A 69 11.63 4.79 2.75
C ILE A 69 11.30 6.01 3.61
N TYR A 70 12.31 6.74 4.07
CA TYR A 70 12.12 7.91 4.92
C TYR A 70 11.59 9.13 4.16
N ALA A 71 11.94 9.28 2.89
CA ALA A 71 11.45 10.36 2.04
C ALA A 71 10.01 10.15 1.55
N LEU A 72 9.48 8.93 1.62
CA LEU A 72 8.17 8.58 1.06
C LEU A 72 7.00 9.47 1.54
N PRO A 73 6.88 9.88 2.81
CA PRO A 73 5.83 10.81 3.24
C PRO A 73 5.88 12.19 2.56
N VAL A 74 7.05 12.57 2.04
CA VAL A 74 7.35 13.88 1.44
C VAL A 74 7.83 13.75 -0.01
N TRP A 75 7.45 12.66 -0.69
CA TRP A 75 7.96 12.24 -2.00
C TRP A 75 7.90 13.35 -3.07
N ARG A 76 6.90 14.23 -3.02
CA ARG A 76 6.67 15.32 -3.99
C ARG A 76 7.88 16.25 -4.09
N GLU A 77 8.53 16.53 -2.96
CA GLU A 77 9.66 17.45 -2.83
C GLU A 77 11.02 16.76 -2.95
N THR A 78 11.06 15.53 -3.49
CA THR A 78 12.31 14.76 -3.61
C THR A 78 12.53 14.24 -5.02
N PRO A 79 13.80 14.07 -5.45
CA PRO A 79 14.14 13.56 -6.78
C PRO A 79 14.28 12.02 -6.83
N PHE A 80 13.96 11.31 -5.74
CA PHE A 80 14.33 9.90 -5.59
C PHE A 80 13.40 8.93 -6.33
N PHE A 81 12.20 9.39 -6.70
CA PHE A 81 11.14 8.57 -7.29
C PHE A 81 10.99 8.88 -8.77
N SER A 82 10.92 7.84 -9.60
CA SER A 82 10.67 7.94 -11.04
C SER A 82 9.29 8.51 -11.35
N GLU A 83 9.07 9.04 -12.56
CA GLU A 83 7.76 9.56 -12.97
C GLU A 83 6.62 8.54 -12.82
N ARG A 84 6.89 7.25 -13.11
CA ARG A 84 5.91 6.17 -12.92
C ARG A 84 5.57 5.95 -11.44
N GLU A 85 6.57 5.99 -10.56
CA GLU A 85 6.35 5.90 -9.10
C GLU A 85 5.60 7.13 -8.59
N ARG A 86 5.96 8.33 -9.05
CA ARG A 86 5.27 9.59 -8.70
C ARG A 86 3.79 9.55 -9.10
N ALA A 87 3.49 9.04 -10.29
CA ALA A 87 2.11 8.81 -10.73
C ALA A 87 1.38 7.80 -9.82
N ALA A 88 2.01 6.69 -9.45
CA ALA A 88 1.42 5.73 -8.52
C ALA A 88 1.19 6.31 -7.11
N LEU A 89 2.12 7.12 -6.60
CA LEU A 89 2.00 7.77 -5.30
C LEU A 89 0.92 8.86 -5.30
N LEU A 90 0.80 9.63 -6.39
CA LEU A 90 -0.32 10.56 -6.61
C LEU A 90 -1.66 9.82 -6.58
N TRP A 91 -1.77 8.72 -7.33
CA TRP A 91 -2.96 7.87 -7.38
C TRP A 91 -3.29 7.29 -5.99
N THR A 92 -2.27 6.83 -5.27
CA THR A 92 -2.38 6.29 -3.90
C THR A 92 -2.94 7.32 -2.93
N GLU A 93 -2.43 8.55 -2.95
CA GLU A 93 -2.93 9.62 -2.08
C GLU A 93 -4.39 9.96 -2.38
N LYS A 94 -4.75 10.11 -3.66
CA LYS A 94 -6.13 10.44 -4.05
C LYS A 94 -7.13 9.34 -3.73
N LEU A 95 -6.79 8.07 -3.96
CA LEU A 95 -7.67 6.95 -3.63
C LEU A 95 -7.73 6.66 -2.12
N THR A 96 -6.67 6.91 -1.37
CA THR A 96 -6.69 6.78 0.09
C THR A 96 -7.57 7.86 0.73
N LEU A 97 -7.54 9.09 0.18
CA LEU A 97 -8.36 10.23 0.61
C LEU A 97 -9.61 10.42 -0.26
N ILE A 98 -10.15 9.34 -0.84
CA ILE A 98 -11.21 9.43 -1.85
C ILE A 98 -12.47 10.15 -1.35
N SER A 99 -12.76 10.11 -0.04
CA SER A 99 -13.90 10.81 0.56
C SER A 99 -13.73 12.33 0.66
N ILE A 100 -12.52 12.84 0.45
CA ILE A 100 -12.21 14.27 0.54
C ILE A 100 -12.38 14.93 -0.85
N ASP A 101 -11.58 14.49 -1.82
CA ASP A 101 -11.51 15.15 -3.14
C ASP A 101 -11.94 14.24 -4.31
N HIS A 102 -12.28 12.97 -4.05
CA HIS A 102 -12.45 11.95 -5.09
C HIS A 102 -11.21 11.89 -6.01
N VAL A 103 -11.44 11.67 -7.31
CA VAL A 103 -10.41 11.63 -8.34
C VAL A 103 -10.74 12.67 -9.41
N PRO A 104 -10.08 13.85 -9.40
CA PRO A 104 -10.20 14.82 -10.47
C PRO A 104 -9.76 14.24 -11.81
N SER A 105 -10.40 14.67 -12.91
CA SER A 105 -10.11 14.15 -14.26
C SER A 105 -8.66 14.35 -14.67
N GLU A 106 -8.06 15.49 -14.32
CA GLU A 106 -6.66 15.80 -14.58
C GLU A 106 -5.70 14.82 -13.89
N VAL A 107 -6.03 14.32 -12.70
CA VAL A 107 -5.22 13.31 -12.01
C VAL A 107 -5.30 11.97 -12.76
N PHE A 108 -6.50 11.57 -13.18
CA PHE A 108 -6.66 10.35 -13.99
C PHE A 108 -5.85 10.45 -15.29
N GLU A 109 -5.96 11.59 -15.99
CA GLU A 109 -5.25 11.87 -17.24
C GLU A 109 -3.72 11.93 -17.07
N GLU A 110 -3.23 12.37 -15.92
CA GLU A 110 -1.81 12.34 -15.57
C GLU A 110 -1.35 10.90 -15.33
N VAL A 111 -2.02 10.16 -14.45
CA VAL A 111 -1.61 8.82 -14.03
C VAL A 111 -1.69 7.82 -15.20
N ARG A 112 -2.75 7.85 -16.02
CA ARG A 112 -2.93 6.92 -17.14
C ARG A 112 -1.82 6.98 -18.20
N ARG A 113 -0.99 8.04 -18.22
CA ARG A 113 0.14 8.14 -19.16
C ARG A 113 1.27 7.18 -18.81
N HIS A 114 1.32 6.71 -17.58
CA HIS A 114 2.41 5.90 -17.05
C HIS A 114 2.06 4.42 -16.92
N PHE A 115 0.80 4.04 -17.11
CA PHE A 115 0.29 2.68 -16.89
C PHE A 115 -0.61 2.25 -18.05
N SER A 116 -0.59 0.96 -18.40
CA SER A 116 -1.65 0.39 -19.24
C SER A 116 -2.99 0.38 -18.48
N GLU A 117 -4.10 0.15 -19.19
CA GLU A 117 -5.42 0.04 -18.55
C GLU A 117 -5.46 -1.09 -17.50
N GLU A 118 -4.86 -2.24 -17.81
CA GLU A 118 -4.74 -3.37 -16.89
C GLU A 118 -3.88 -3.02 -15.68
N GLU A 119 -2.73 -2.39 -15.88
CA GLU A 119 -1.85 -1.98 -14.79
C GLU A 119 -2.51 -0.96 -13.87
N LEU A 120 -3.26 0.00 -14.42
CA LEU A 120 -3.97 1.01 -13.63
C LEU A 120 -5.12 0.40 -12.82
N ALA A 121 -5.83 -0.58 -13.38
CA ALA A 121 -6.83 -1.36 -12.65
C ALA A 121 -6.18 -2.17 -11.51
N ASN A 122 -5.04 -2.80 -11.77
CA ASN A 122 -4.29 -3.57 -10.75
C ASN A 122 -3.71 -2.67 -9.66
N LEU A 123 -3.20 -1.49 -10.01
CA LEU A 123 -2.73 -0.49 -9.06
C LEU A 123 -3.88 0.00 -8.17
N THR A 124 -5.05 0.24 -8.76
CA THR A 124 -6.26 0.62 -8.02
C THR A 124 -6.68 -0.49 -7.05
N LEU A 125 -6.63 -1.76 -7.47
CA LEU A 125 -6.89 -2.90 -6.61
C LEU A 125 -5.88 -2.99 -5.46
N ALA A 126 -4.59 -2.75 -5.72
CA ALA A 126 -3.56 -2.73 -4.69
C ALA A 126 -3.85 -1.68 -3.62
N ILE A 127 -4.20 -0.46 -4.04
CA ILE A 127 -4.53 0.65 -3.13
C ILE A 127 -5.81 0.36 -2.33
N ALA A 128 -6.84 -0.21 -2.97
CA ALA A 128 -8.06 -0.63 -2.28
C ALA A 128 -7.77 -1.74 -1.24
N THR A 129 -6.92 -2.70 -1.60
CA THR A 129 -6.55 -3.84 -0.74
C THR A 129 -5.80 -3.36 0.50
N ILE A 130 -4.80 -2.48 0.36
CA ILE A 130 -4.10 -1.93 1.53
C ILE A 130 -5.02 -1.05 2.39
N ASN A 131 -5.93 -0.29 1.77
CA ASN A 131 -6.93 0.48 2.52
C ASN A 131 -7.86 -0.42 3.34
N ALA A 132 -8.21 -1.60 2.83
CA ALA A 132 -8.95 -2.61 3.60
C ALA A 132 -8.08 -3.18 4.74
N TRP A 133 -6.83 -3.56 4.49
CA TRP A 133 -5.91 -4.01 5.55
C TRP A 133 -5.70 -2.98 6.65
N ASN A 134 -5.52 -1.71 6.29
CA ASN A 134 -5.39 -0.63 7.27
C ASN A 134 -6.64 -0.55 8.18
N ARG A 135 -7.84 -0.76 7.62
CA ARG A 135 -9.09 -0.77 8.40
C ARG A 135 -9.12 -1.94 9.39
N PHE A 136 -8.65 -3.12 9.01
CA PHE A 136 -8.47 -4.24 9.96
C PHE A 136 -7.45 -3.90 11.05
N GLY A 137 -6.22 -3.52 10.66
CA GLY A 137 -5.13 -3.27 11.60
C GLY A 137 -5.43 -2.17 12.61
N ILE A 138 -6.06 -1.08 12.17
CA ILE A 138 -6.44 0.04 13.05
C ILE A 138 -7.61 -0.35 13.97
N SER A 139 -8.66 -0.98 13.41
CA SER A 139 -9.87 -1.32 14.17
C SER A 139 -9.56 -2.32 15.29
N PHE A 140 -8.71 -3.30 14.99
CA PHE A 140 -8.39 -4.40 15.90
C PHE A 140 -7.06 -4.23 16.65
N ARG A 141 -6.35 -3.10 16.45
CA ARG A 141 -5.08 -2.75 17.12
C ARG A 141 -4.00 -3.83 16.95
N ASP A 142 -3.76 -4.22 15.71
CA ASP A 142 -2.65 -5.11 15.40
C ASP A 142 -1.34 -4.51 15.91
N VAL A 143 -0.52 -5.36 16.53
CA VAL A 143 0.67 -4.93 17.28
C VAL A 143 1.90 -4.98 16.36
N PRO A 144 2.55 -3.84 16.04
CA PRO A 144 3.77 -3.82 15.22
C PRO A 144 4.97 -4.45 15.96
N GLY A 145 6.04 -4.74 15.22
CA GLY A 145 7.32 -5.20 15.74
C GLY A 145 7.46 -6.72 15.88
N GLN A 146 6.45 -7.48 15.46
CA GLN A 146 6.48 -8.96 15.44
C GLN A 146 6.64 -9.53 14.03
N TYR A 147 6.55 -8.69 13.00
CA TYR A 147 6.66 -9.11 11.61
C TYR A 147 8.11 -9.41 11.24
N THR A 148 8.32 -10.47 10.46
CA THR A 148 9.60 -10.79 9.84
C THR A 148 9.37 -10.98 8.34
N PRO A 149 10.02 -10.18 7.48
CA PRO A 149 9.83 -10.28 6.04
C PRO A 149 10.33 -11.63 5.51
N SER A 150 9.61 -12.19 4.55
CA SER A 150 10.08 -13.36 3.81
C SER A 150 11.26 -12.99 2.93
N LYS A 151 12.26 -13.88 2.80
CA LYS A 151 13.31 -13.72 1.79
C LYS A 151 12.67 -13.78 0.41
N ARG A 152 12.78 -12.69 -0.35
CA ARG A 152 12.37 -12.60 -1.76
C ARG A 152 13.44 -13.20 -2.66
#